data_AF-A0A258C7C2-F1
#
_entry.id   AF-A0A258C7C2-F1
#
_cell.length_a   1.000
_cell.length_b   1.000
_cell.length_c   1.000
_cell.angle_alpha   90.00
_cell.angle_beta   90.00
_cell.angle_gamma   90.00
#
_symmetry.space_group_name_H-M   'P 1'
#
loop_
_entity.id
_entity.type
_entity.pdbx_description
1 polymer ?
#
loop_
_entity_poly.entity_id
_entity_poly.type
_entity_poly.pdbx_seq_one_letter_code
_entity_poly.pdbx_strand_id
1 'polypeptide(L)'
;MTQVSPDVDIARQILLGFDDYREHFRLITEGARSRFEQAQWQEAQCASAARIVLYEEKVAETAAHLRAVFKPEVLLDVRRWPVIKRAYIELINPRFDDELSETWYNSIFCALFSHDCISDDTMFIHSTRPASRCGSRLAQTRCYRPEGDLCGVLAQILRDFAFNVPYADFDGDLQRLDAQLHESLPDWVCKDPHLTLELFASVLYRNKGAYLVGRISTRDEQWPLVIPLLHREEEGIVADALITDEADVSIIFSFTRSYF
;
A
#
# COMPACT_ATOMS: atom_id res chain seq x y z
N MET A 1 12.13 25.27 -32.85
CA MET A 1 12.13 24.08 -31.98
C MET A 1 12.96 24.43 -30.76
N THR A 2 12.31 24.73 -29.64
CA THR A 2 12.98 25.10 -28.39
C THR A 2 13.72 23.88 -27.89
N GLN A 3 15.05 23.90 -27.95
CA GLN A 3 15.88 22.81 -27.47
C GLN A 3 15.70 22.72 -25.95
N VAL A 4 15.02 21.68 -25.48
CA VAL A 4 14.79 21.47 -24.05
C VAL A 4 16.16 21.31 -23.39
N SER A 5 16.38 21.97 -22.25
CA SER A 5 17.66 21.85 -21.55
C SER A 5 17.89 20.38 -21.20
N PRO A 6 19.09 19.83 -21.44
CA PRO A 6 19.40 18.45 -21.05
C PRO A 6 19.14 18.16 -19.56
N ASP A 7 19.20 19.18 -18.69
CA ASP A 7 18.91 19.02 -17.26
C ASP A 7 17.42 18.69 -17.01
N VAL A 8 16.53 19.33 -17.76
CA VAL A 8 15.07 19.08 -17.68
C VAL A 8 14.73 17.73 -18.28
N ASP A 9 15.41 17.35 -19.36
CA ASP A 9 15.23 16.03 -19.97
C ASP A 9 15.71 14.91 -19.05
N ILE A 10 16.85 15.06 -18.35
CA ILE A 10 17.30 14.09 -17.34
C ILE A 10 16.23 13.95 -16.23
N ALA A 11 15.76 15.07 -15.67
CA ALA A 11 14.71 15.03 -14.64
C ALA A 11 13.44 14.32 -15.13
N ARG A 12 13.02 14.56 -16.37
CA ARG A 12 11.88 13.87 -16.99
C ARG A 12 12.12 12.37 -17.12
N GLN A 13 13.30 11.95 -17.59
CA GLN A 13 13.62 10.53 -17.74
C GLN A 13 13.69 9.80 -16.39
N ILE A 14 14.19 10.46 -15.34
CA ILE A 14 14.14 9.92 -13.97
C ILE A 14 12.68 9.69 -13.54
N LEU A 15 11.79 10.67 -13.79
CA LEU A 15 10.38 10.56 -13.44
C LEU A 15 9.65 9.48 -14.25
N LEU A 16 9.97 9.34 -15.54
CA LEU A 16 9.41 8.27 -16.37
C LEU A 16 9.80 6.88 -15.83
N GLY A 17 11.04 6.71 -15.36
CA GLY A 17 11.45 5.47 -14.69
C GLY A 17 10.66 5.19 -13.40
N PHE A 18 10.32 6.24 -12.64
CA PHE A 18 9.46 6.11 -11.46
C PHE A 18 8.04 5.69 -11.84
N ASP A 19 7.46 6.33 -12.85
CA ASP A 19 6.12 5.99 -13.34
C ASP A 19 6.05 4.54 -13.83
N ASP A 20 7.08 4.08 -14.55
CA ASP A 20 7.20 2.70 -15.01
C ASP A 20 7.30 1.72 -13.82
N TYR A 21 8.13 2.01 -12.83
CA TYR A 21 8.20 1.24 -11.58
C TYR A 21 6.83 1.16 -10.89
N ARG A 22 6.15 2.30 -10.73
CA ARG A 22 4.84 2.37 -10.05
C ARG A 22 3.78 1.55 -10.79
N GLU A 23 3.81 1.56 -12.12
CA GLU A 23 2.90 0.75 -12.94
C GLU A 23 3.16 -0.74 -12.75
N HIS A 24 4.42 -1.19 -12.81
CA HIS A 24 4.76 -2.60 -12.59
C HIS A 24 4.40 -3.04 -11.16
N PHE A 25 4.68 -2.20 -10.16
CA PHE A 25 4.29 -2.47 -8.77
C PHE A 25 2.77 -2.65 -8.66
N ARG A 26 2.00 -1.74 -9.27
CA ARG A 26 0.54 -1.79 -9.31
C ARG A 26 0.05 -3.08 -9.95
N LEU A 27 0.55 -3.45 -11.13
CA LEU A 27 0.17 -4.67 -11.85
C LEU A 27 0.40 -5.94 -11.02
N ILE A 28 1.52 -6.03 -10.28
CA ILE A 28 1.78 -7.16 -9.38
C ILE A 28 0.72 -7.22 -8.28
N THR A 29 0.42 -6.06 -7.65
CA THR A 29 -0.52 -5.96 -6.52
C THR A 29 -1.99 -6.15 -6.92
N GLU A 30 -2.43 -5.64 -8.07
CA GLU A 30 -3.81 -5.81 -8.57
C GLU A 30 -4.13 -7.29 -8.83
N GLY A 31 -3.12 -8.11 -9.17
CA GLY A 31 -3.27 -9.55 -9.33
C GLY A 31 -3.45 -10.35 -8.02
N ALA A 32 -3.27 -9.75 -6.84
CA ALA A 32 -3.33 -10.46 -5.56
C ALA A 32 -4.70 -11.12 -5.30
N ARG A 33 -5.79 -10.39 -5.60
CA ARG A 33 -7.16 -10.91 -5.46
C ARG A 33 -7.38 -12.17 -6.30
N SER A 34 -6.98 -12.14 -7.57
CA SER A 34 -7.14 -13.27 -8.48
C SER A 34 -6.37 -14.51 -8.01
N ARG A 35 -5.12 -14.32 -7.55
CA ARG A 35 -4.30 -15.42 -7.01
C ARG A 35 -4.91 -16.01 -5.75
N PHE A 36 -5.46 -15.17 -4.87
CA PHE A 36 -6.18 -15.61 -3.68
C PHE A 36 -7.45 -16.41 -4.05
N GLU A 37 -8.27 -15.89 -4.97
CA GLU A 37 -9.50 -16.55 -5.44
C GLU A 37 -9.22 -17.89 -6.13
N GLN A 38 -8.07 -18.06 -6.78
CA GLN A 38 -7.69 -19.29 -7.49
C GLN A 38 -6.82 -20.24 -6.65
N ALA A 39 -6.59 -19.93 -5.37
CA ALA A 39 -5.68 -20.68 -4.50
C ALA A 39 -4.24 -20.85 -5.05
N GLN A 40 -3.77 -19.87 -5.83
CA GLN A 40 -2.46 -19.85 -6.47
C GLN A 40 -1.36 -19.41 -5.48
N TRP A 41 -1.10 -20.22 -4.46
CA TRP A 41 -0.21 -19.87 -3.35
C TRP A 41 1.24 -19.71 -3.78
N GLN A 42 1.69 -20.54 -4.71
CA GLN A 42 3.06 -20.48 -5.21
C GLN A 42 3.26 -19.20 -6.02
N GLU A 43 2.30 -18.84 -6.85
CA GLU A 43 2.30 -17.62 -7.65
C GLU A 43 2.18 -16.38 -6.76
N ALA A 44 1.40 -16.43 -5.68
CA ALA A 44 1.33 -15.35 -4.70
C ALA A 44 2.68 -15.11 -4.02
N GLN A 45 3.39 -16.19 -3.64
CA GLN A 45 4.74 -16.09 -3.08
C GLN A 45 5.74 -15.55 -4.11
N CYS A 46 5.71 -16.03 -5.35
CA CYS A 46 6.55 -15.53 -6.43
C CYS A 46 6.29 -14.04 -6.71
N ALA A 47 5.02 -13.62 -6.73
CA ALA A 47 4.64 -12.23 -6.92
C ALA A 47 5.14 -11.33 -5.77
N SER A 48 5.03 -11.80 -4.53
CA SER A 48 5.57 -11.08 -3.37
C SER A 48 7.08 -10.92 -3.45
N ALA A 49 7.81 -11.97 -3.87
CA ALA A 49 9.26 -11.91 -4.03
C ALA A 49 9.65 -10.95 -5.18
N ALA A 50 8.97 -11.05 -6.32
CA ALA A 50 9.17 -10.15 -7.46
C ALA A 50 8.97 -8.69 -7.06
N ARG A 51 7.94 -8.39 -6.25
CA ARG A 51 7.66 -7.03 -5.75
C ARG A 51 8.81 -6.45 -4.91
N ILE A 52 9.51 -7.28 -4.14
CA ILE A 52 10.65 -6.85 -3.31
C ILE A 52 11.83 -6.45 -4.20
N VAL A 53 12.14 -7.26 -5.21
CA VAL A 53 13.30 -7.04 -6.09
C VAL A 53 13.04 -5.98 -7.17
N LEU A 54 11.77 -5.76 -7.53
CA LEU A 54 11.34 -4.85 -8.60
C LEU A 54 11.92 -3.43 -8.45
N TYR A 55 12.03 -2.91 -7.23
CA TYR A 55 12.56 -1.56 -7.01
C TYR A 55 14.01 -1.46 -7.49
N GLU A 56 14.87 -2.39 -7.07
CA GLU A 56 16.28 -2.41 -7.43
C GLU A 56 16.47 -2.64 -8.94
N GLU A 57 15.68 -3.55 -9.53
CA GLU A 57 15.68 -3.80 -10.98
C GLU A 57 15.33 -2.54 -11.77
N LYS A 58 14.26 -1.84 -11.39
CA LYS A 58 13.80 -0.64 -12.10
C LYS A 58 14.74 0.54 -11.90
N VAL A 59 15.39 0.66 -10.73
CA VAL A 59 16.47 1.62 -10.49
C VAL A 59 17.65 1.35 -11.42
N ALA A 60 18.09 0.09 -11.52
CA ALA A 60 19.18 -0.31 -12.40
C ALA A 60 18.86 -0.08 -13.88
N GLU A 61 17.64 -0.42 -14.32
CA GLU A 61 17.13 -0.19 -15.67
C GLU A 61 17.14 1.31 -16.02
N THR A 62 16.59 2.14 -15.13
CA THR A 62 16.52 3.59 -15.33
C THR A 62 17.92 4.21 -15.38
N ALA A 63 18.83 3.80 -14.48
CA ALA A 63 20.20 4.29 -14.48
C ALA A 63 20.98 3.86 -15.75
N ALA A 64 20.76 2.63 -16.24
CA ALA A 64 21.35 2.16 -17.49
C ALA A 64 20.81 2.93 -18.70
N HIS A 65 19.50 3.19 -18.74
CA HIS A 65 18.86 4.00 -19.78
C HIS A 65 19.41 5.43 -19.81
N LEU A 66 19.54 6.08 -18.65
CA LEU A 66 20.14 7.42 -18.57
C LEU A 66 21.58 7.43 -19.12
N ARG A 67 22.39 6.43 -18.79
CA ARG A 67 23.76 6.27 -19.32
C ARG A 67 23.81 6.05 -20.82
N ALA A 68 22.79 5.42 -21.41
CA ALA A 68 22.71 5.18 -22.84
C ALA A 68 22.27 6.44 -23.62
N VAL A 69 21.37 7.24 -23.04
CA VAL A 69 20.78 8.42 -23.71
C VAL A 69 21.64 9.68 -23.57
N PHE A 70 22.27 9.88 -22.40
CA PHE A 70 23.02 11.11 -22.10
C PHE A 70 24.52 10.85 -22.11
N LYS A 71 25.27 11.82 -22.65
CA LYS A 71 26.73 11.77 -22.61
C LYS A 71 27.24 11.79 -21.17
N PRO A 72 28.29 11.02 -20.82
CA PRO A 72 28.83 10.98 -19.46
C PRO A 72 29.22 12.36 -18.91
N GLU A 73 29.76 13.25 -19.75
CA GLU A 73 30.18 14.60 -19.34
C GLU A 73 29.00 15.51 -18.99
N VAL A 74 27.79 15.14 -19.41
CA VAL A 74 26.54 15.83 -19.07
C VAL A 74 25.89 15.18 -17.87
N LEU A 75 25.72 13.84 -17.90
CA LEU A 75 25.00 13.10 -16.86
C LEU A 75 25.76 13.06 -15.52
N LEU A 76 27.07 12.87 -15.58
CA LEU A 76 27.93 12.67 -14.40
C LEU A 76 28.62 13.97 -13.95
N ASP A 77 28.23 15.13 -14.48
CA ASP A 77 28.67 16.42 -13.94
C ASP A 77 27.79 16.81 -12.74
N VAL A 78 28.29 16.50 -11.53
CA VAL A 78 27.62 16.78 -10.25
C VAL A 78 27.14 18.23 -10.11
N ARG A 79 27.83 19.20 -10.72
CA ARG A 79 27.48 20.63 -10.62
C ARG A 79 26.13 20.96 -11.26
N ARG A 80 25.61 20.06 -12.11
CA ARG A 80 24.32 20.20 -12.79
C ARG A 80 23.17 19.65 -11.96
N TRP A 81 23.45 18.74 -11.02
CA TRP A 81 22.44 18.04 -10.25
C TRP A 81 21.54 18.93 -9.39
N PRO A 82 22.00 20.08 -8.83
CA PRO A 82 21.09 21.03 -8.20
C PRO A 82 20.03 21.60 -9.17
N VAL A 83 20.40 21.81 -10.44
CA VAL A 83 19.47 22.29 -11.48
C VAL A 83 18.51 21.17 -11.90
N ILE A 84 19.02 19.95 -12.07
CA ILE A 84 18.21 18.75 -12.37
C ILE A 84 17.20 18.50 -11.23
N LYS A 85 17.65 18.54 -9.97
CA LYS A 85 16.80 18.38 -8.78
C LYS A 85 15.68 19.42 -8.76
N ARG A 86 15.99 20.70 -9.02
CA ARG A 86 14.96 21.74 -9.11
C ARG A 86 13.97 21.47 -10.24
N ALA A 87 14.44 21.07 -11.42
CA ALA A 87 13.55 20.68 -12.51
C ALA A 87 12.66 19.48 -12.13
N TYR A 88 13.21 18.50 -11.41
CA TYR A 88 12.48 17.35 -10.91
C TYR A 88 11.39 17.75 -9.91
N ILE A 89 11.70 18.64 -8.95
CA ILE A 89 10.74 19.17 -7.96
C ILE A 89 9.51 19.75 -8.67
N GLU A 90 9.71 20.55 -9.71
CA GLU A 90 8.59 21.13 -10.48
C GLU A 90 7.71 20.07 -11.13
N LEU A 91 8.30 18.97 -11.61
CA LEU A 91 7.55 17.86 -12.22
C LEU A 91 6.74 17.06 -11.21
N ILE A 92 7.24 16.91 -9.97
CA ILE A 92 6.57 16.11 -8.92
C ILE A 92 5.65 16.94 -8.01
N ASN A 93 5.72 18.27 -8.04
CA ASN A 93 4.81 19.18 -7.32
C ASN A 93 3.30 18.85 -7.44
N PRO A 94 2.74 18.54 -8.63
CA PRO A 94 1.32 18.22 -8.76
C PRO A 94 0.97 16.79 -8.29
N ARG A 95 1.94 15.96 -7.95
CA ARG A 95 1.74 14.55 -7.62
C ARG A 95 1.40 14.33 -6.14
N PHE A 96 0.82 13.17 -5.85
CA PHE A 96 0.47 12.71 -4.50
C PHE A 96 1.41 11.62 -3.97
N ASP A 97 2.25 11.06 -4.83
CA ASP A 97 3.32 10.11 -4.52
C ASP A 97 4.70 10.80 -4.56
N ASP A 98 4.73 12.08 -4.20
CA ASP A 98 5.90 12.95 -4.28
C ASP A 98 7.01 12.52 -3.32
N GLU A 99 6.70 12.09 -2.10
CA GLU A 99 7.72 11.53 -1.17
C GLU A 99 8.40 10.26 -1.72
N LEU A 100 7.63 9.38 -2.38
CA LEU A 100 8.18 8.19 -3.05
C LEU A 100 9.03 8.59 -4.26
N SER A 101 8.64 9.65 -4.97
CA SER A 101 9.39 10.20 -6.09
C SER A 101 10.73 10.79 -5.63
N GLU A 102 10.78 11.46 -4.48
CA GLU A 102 12.03 11.98 -3.87
C GLU A 102 12.98 10.84 -3.51
N THR A 103 12.47 9.76 -2.90
CA THR A 103 13.27 8.56 -2.60
C THR A 103 13.79 7.89 -3.86
N TRP A 104 12.93 7.79 -4.90
CA TRP A 104 13.32 7.28 -6.21
C TRP A 104 14.47 8.07 -6.83
N TYR A 105 14.37 9.40 -6.83
CA TYR A 105 15.42 10.27 -7.32
C TYR A 105 16.76 10.01 -6.62
N ASN A 106 16.74 9.89 -5.29
CA ASN A 106 17.93 9.58 -4.49
C ASN A 106 18.56 8.24 -4.92
N SER A 107 17.75 7.21 -5.14
CA SER A 107 18.23 5.91 -5.60
C SER A 107 18.90 5.98 -6.98
N ILE A 108 18.33 6.75 -7.91
CA ILE A 108 18.95 6.97 -9.23
C ILE A 108 20.28 7.74 -9.10
N PHE A 109 20.32 8.78 -8.28
CA PHE A 109 21.55 9.53 -8.01
C PHE A 109 22.65 8.61 -7.46
N CYS A 110 22.34 7.85 -6.41
CA CYS A 110 23.27 6.90 -5.81
C CYS A 110 23.75 5.84 -6.81
N ALA A 111 22.85 5.34 -7.67
CA ALA A 111 23.20 4.38 -8.72
C ALA A 111 24.13 4.98 -9.80
N LEU A 112 24.05 6.28 -10.05
CA LEU A 112 24.89 6.97 -11.04
C LEU A 112 26.26 7.37 -10.49
N PHE A 113 26.31 7.83 -9.23
CA PHE A 113 27.53 8.32 -8.56
C PHE A 113 28.16 7.33 -7.58
N SER A 114 27.71 6.06 -7.59
CA SER A 114 28.26 5.03 -6.70
C SER A 114 28.22 5.41 -5.22
N HIS A 115 27.15 6.11 -4.79
CA HIS A 115 26.95 6.65 -3.43
C HIS A 115 27.94 7.75 -3.00
N ASP A 116 28.66 8.36 -3.94
CA ASP A 116 29.49 9.54 -3.68
C ASP A 116 28.74 10.86 -3.94
N CYS A 117 29.35 11.99 -3.58
CA CYS A 117 28.85 13.34 -3.86
C CYS A 117 27.46 13.68 -3.26
N ILE A 118 27.16 13.06 -2.11
CA ILE A 118 25.92 13.29 -1.37
C ILE A 118 25.95 14.68 -0.73
N SER A 119 24.94 15.51 -1.03
CA SER A 119 24.73 16.81 -0.41
C SER A 119 23.25 17.20 -0.45
N ASP A 120 22.84 18.14 0.41
CA ASP A 120 21.48 18.70 0.39
C ASP A 120 21.12 19.34 -0.97
N ASP A 121 22.11 19.85 -1.69
CA ASP A 121 21.90 20.49 -3.00
C ASP A 121 21.63 19.46 -4.11
N THR A 122 22.22 18.27 -4.00
CA THR A 122 22.15 17.22 -5.03
C THR A 122 21.10 16.15 -4.76
N MET A 123 20.69 15.94 -3.50
CA MET A 123 19.76 14.87 -3.10
C MET A 123 18.66 15.38 -2.15
N PHE A 124 17.57 14.63 -2.03
CA PHE A 124 16.52 14.87 -1.05
C PHE A 124 16.88 14.24 0.30
N ILE A 125 17.72 14.91 1.10
CA ILE A 125 18.00 14.49 2.50
C ILE A 125 16.81 14.83 3.40
N HIS A 126 16.23 16.01 3.16
CA HIS A 126 14.96 16.43 3.75
C HIS A 126 13.89 16.49 2.66
N SER A 127 12.69 16.03 3.00
CA SER A 127 11.57 16.12 2.07
C SER A 127 11.26 17.59 1.78
N THR A 128 10.97 17.89 0.51
CA THR A 128 10.54 19.24 0.12
C THR A 128 9.05 19.47 0.38
N ARG A 129 8.37 18.51 1.02
CA ARG A 129 6.91 18.48 1.19
C ARG A 129 6.47 18.93 2.58
N PRO A 130 5.37 19.72 2.66
CA PRO A 130 4.78 20.08 3.93
C PRO A 130 4.11 18.84 4.54
N ALA A 131 4.36 18.57 5.82
CA ALA A 131 3.76 17.45 6.57
C ALA A 131 2.21 17.43 6.51
N SER A 132 1.58 18.57 6.19
CA SER A 132 0.13 18.75 6.14
C SER A 132 -0.54 18.35 4.82
N ARG A 133 0.19 17.79 3.83
CA ARG A 133 -0.42 17.31 2.57
C ARG A 133 -1.28 16.04 2.70
N CYS A 134 -1.38 15.49 3.92
CA CYS A 134 -2.15 14.31 4.32
C CYS A 134 -3.68 14.37 4.06
N GLY A 135 -4.20 15.34 3.31
CA GLY A 135 -5.64 15.65 3.23
C GLY A 135 -6.38 15.28 1.94
N SER A 136 -5.73 14.81 0.87
CA SER A 136 -6.39 14.80 -0.46
C SER A 136 -6.80 13.43 -1.02
N ARG A 137 -6.52 12.33 -0.33
CA ARG A 137 -7.28 11.08 -0.44
C ARG A 137 -7.26 10.43 0.92
N LEU A 138 -8.31 10.62 1.70
CA LEU A 138 -8.67 9.61 2.69
C LEU A 138 -8.63 8.28 1.92
N ALA A 139 -7.87 7.29 2.40
CA ALA A 139 -8.02 5.94 1.90
C ALA A 139 -9.52 5.67 1.76
N GLN A 140 -9.98 5.15 0.61
CA GLN A 140 -11.42 4.94 0.45
C GLN A 140 -11.85 4.01 1.57
N THR A 141 -12.57 4.52 2.55
CA THR A 141 -13.10 3.74 3.66
C THR A 141 -14.59 3.53 3.43
N ARG A 142 -15.08 2.39 3.90
CA ARG A 142 -16.50 2.08 3.96
C ARG A 142 -16.92 2.13 5.42
N CYS A 143 -17.97 2.91 5.70
CA CYS A 143 -18.50 3.07 7.04
C CYS A 143 -19.82 2.32 7.18
N TYR A 144 -19.94 1.52 8.23
CA TYR A 144 -21.10 0.73 8.57
C TYR A 144 -21.60 1.14 9.96
N ARG A 145 -22.92 1.34 10.09
CA ARG A 145 -23.57 1.68 11.36
C ARG A 145 -24.52 0.54 11.74
N PRO A 146 -24.24 -0.20 12.82
CA PRO A 146 -25.06 -1.33 13.24
C PRO A 146 -26.47 -0.96 13.67
N GLU A 147 -26.66 0.21 14.29
CA GLU A 147 -27.96 0.64 14.83
C GLU A 147 -28.63 -0.43 15.74
N GLY A 148 -27.80 -1.22 16.44
CA GLY A 148 -28.23 -2.33 17.29
C GLY A 148 -28.24 -3.72 16.64
N ASP A 149 -27.97 -3.83 15.33
CA ASP A 149 -27.84 -5.10 14.59
C ASP A 149 -26.39 -5.32 14.11
N LEU A 150 -25.53 -5.76 15.04
CA LEU A 150 -24.13 -6.07 14.76
C LEU A 150 -23.97 -7.23 13.77
N CYS A 151 -24.74 -8.29 13.97
CA CYS A 151 -24.75 -9.46 13.09
C CYS A 151 -25.15 -9.08 11.66
N GLY A 152 -26.18 -8.25 11.47
CA GLY A 152 -26.57 -7.73 10.17
C GLY A 152 -25.47 -6.92 9.47
N VAL A 153 -24.74 -6.08 10.21
CA VAL A 153 -23.60 -5.32 9.66
C VAL A 153 -22.43 -6.22 9.31
N LEU A 154 -22.09 -7.22 10.14
CA LEU A 154 -21.05 -8.19 9.80
C LEU A 154 -21.40 -8.96 8.52
N ALA A 155 -22.66 -9.36 8.37
CA ALA A 155 -23.15 -9.99 7.13
C ALA A 155 -23.04 -9.06 5.92
N GLN A 156 -23.35 -7.77 6.09
CA GLN A 156 -23.19 -6.77 5.04
C GLN A 156 -21.71 -6.62 4.64
N ILE A 157 -20.80 -6.51 5.62
CA ILE A 157 -19.35 -6.43 5.38
C ILE A 157 -18.88 -7.64 4.56
N LEU A 158 -19.21 -8.86 4.97
CA LEU A 158 -18.77 -10.06 4.26
C LEU A 158 -19.30 -10.14 2.81
N ARG A 159 -20.49 -9.59 2.54
CA ARG A 159 -21.06 -9.49 1.18
C ARG A 159 -20.41 -8.38 0.36
N ASP A 160 -20.16 -7.23 0.97
CA ASP A 160 -19.55 -6.07 0.33
C ASP A 160 -18.10 -6.32 -0.14
N PHE A 161 -17.42 -7.23 0.56
CA PHE A 161 -16.07 -7.70 0.27
C PHE A 161 -16.06 -9.13 -0.32
N ALA A 162 -17.19 -9.59 -0.86
CA ALA A 162 -17.29 -10.93 -1.41
C ALA A 162 -16.30 -11.19 -2.56
N PHE A 163 -15.76 -12.40 -2.56
CA PHE A 163 -14.93 -12.94 -3.62
C PHE A 163 -15.77 -13.65 -4.69
N ASN A 164 -15.17 -13.99 -5.82
CA ASN A 164 -15.78 -14.89 -6.80
C ASN A 164 -15.91 -16.35 -6.30
N VAL A 165 -15.33 -16.65 -5.13
CA VAL A 165 -15.41 -17.94 -4.44
C VAL A 165 -16.46 -17.81 -3.32
N PRO A 166 -17.41 -18.75 -3.19
CA PRO A 166 -18.39 -18.73 -2.11
C PRO A 166 -17.72 -18.96 -0.75
N TYR A 167 -18.39 -18.52 0.31
CA TYR A 167 -18.00 -18.89 1.67
C TYR A 167 -18.33 -20.37 1.93
N ALA A 168 -17.48 -21.06 2.67
CA ALA A 168 -17.67 -22.46 3.02
C ALA A 168 -18.89 -22.67 3.94
N ASP A 169 -19.01 -21.81 4.96
CA ASP A 169 -20.15 -21.77 5.89
C ASP A 169 -20.43 -20.33 6.30
N PHE A 170 -21.17 -19.60 5.45
CA PHE A 170 -21.43 -18.16 5.68
C PHE A 170 -22.12 -17.89 7.03
N ASP A 171 -23.16 -18.66 7.35
CA ASP A 171 -23.97 -18.44 8.56
C ASP A 171 -23.22 -18.86 9.82
N GLY A 172 -22.47 -19.97 9.77
CA GLY A 172 -21.64 -20.40 10.88
C GLY A 172 -20.46 -19.46 11.12
N ASP A 173 -19.82 -18.96 10.07
CA ASP A 173 -18.77 -17.94 10.17
C ASP A 173 -19.33 -16.66 10.80
N LEU A 174 -20.49 -16.20 10.35
CA LEU A 174 -21.15 -15.01 10.87
C LEU A 174 -21.43 -15.12 12.38
N GLN A 175 -21.98 -16.26 12.84
CA GLN A 175 -22.22 -16.51 14.26
C GLN A 175 -20.94 -16.49 15.10
N ARG A 176 -19.84 -17.04 14.56
CA ARG A 176 -18.54 -17.01 15.27
C ARG A 176 -17.97 -15.61 15.36
N LEU A 177 -18.03 -14.82 14.28
CA LEU A 177 -17.56 -13.43 14.29
C LEU A 177 -18.38 -12.57 15.24
N ASP A 178 -19.71 -12.72 15.24
CA ASP A 178 -20.60 -11.98 16.14
C ASP A 178 -20.32 -12.32 17.62
N ALA A 179 -20.15 -13.61 17.95
CA ALA A 179 -19.78 -14.03 19.29
C ALA A 179 -18.41 -13.47 19.72
N GLN A 180 -17.39 -13.56 18.85
CA GLN A 180 -16.05 -13.02 19.12
C GLN A 180 -16.06 -11.50 19.32
N LEU A 181 -16.88 -10.77 18.56
CA LEU A 181 -17.02 -9.34 18.71
C LEU A 181 -17.60 -8.97 20.09
N HIS A 182 -18.65 -9.66 20.52
CA HIS A 182 -19.26 -9.45 21.83
C HIS A 182 -18.35 -9.88 23.00
N GLU A 183 -17.51 -10.89 22.81
CA GLU A 183 -16.52 -11.29 23.81
C GLU A 183 -15.34 -10.30 23.91
N SER A 184 -14.95 -9.69 22.79
CA SER A 184 -13.77 -8.82 22.73
C SER A 184 -14.06 -7.36 23.09
N LEU A 185 -15.31 -6.90 22.90
CA LEU A 185 -15.71 -5.54 23.21
C LEU A 185 -16.56 -5.47 24.48
N PRO A 186 -16.48 -4.38 25.25
CA PRO A 186 -17.40 -4.16 26.35
C PRO A 186 -18.85 -4.10 25.88
N ASP A 187 -19.74 -4.70 26.68
CA ASP A 187 -21.19 -4.75 26.47
C ASP A 187 -21.84 -3.40 26.10
N TRP A 188 -21.34 -2.31 26.68
CA TRP A 188 -21.85 -0.97 26.45
C TRP A 188 -21.48 -0.42 25.05
N VAL A 189 -20.33 -0.84 24.49
CA VAL A 189 -19.87 -0.47 23.15
C VAL A 189 -20.77 -1.12 22.11
N CYS A 190 -21.05 -2.42 22.27
CA CYS A 190 -21.93 -3.17 21.37
C CYS A 190 -23.36 -2.61 21.32
N LYS A 191 -23.79 -1.92 22.38
CA LYS A 191 -25.11 -1.28 22.51
C LYS A 191 -25.09 0.22 22.20
N ASP A 192 -23.95 0.79 21.85
CA ASP A 192 -23.82 2.23 21.57
C ASP A 192 -24.49 2.58 20.22
N PRO A 193 -25.47 3.50 20.19
CA PRO A 193 -26.11 3.92 18.94
C PRO A 193 -25.17 4.67 17.98
N HIS A 194 -24.00 5.12 18.45
CA HIS A 194 -22.98 5.79 17.66
C HIS A 194 -21.86 4.87 17.19
N LEU A 195 -21.95 3.58 17.49
CA LEU A 195 -21.00 2.57 17.03
C LEU A 195 -20.87 2.62 15.50
N THR A 196 -19.65 2.79 15.03
CA THR A 196 -19.33 2.82 13.60
C THR A 196 -18.15 1.90 13.32
N LEU A 197 -18.32 0.99 12.37
CA LEU A 197 -17.24 0.17 11.81
C LEU A 197 -16.77 0.85 10.52
N GLU A 198 -15.50 1.21 10.47
CA GLU A 198 -14.87 1.83 9.30
C GLU A 198 -13.79 0.90 8.76
N LEU A 199 -13.96 0.37 7.55
CA LEU A 199 -13.01 -0.54 6.91
C LEU A 199 -12.35 0.13 5.71
N PHE A 200 -11.07 -0.16 5.47
CA PHE A 200 -10.44 0.15 4.19
C PHE A 200 -11.17 -0.59 3.06
N ALA A 201 -11.44 0.11 1.96
CA ALA A 201 -12.07 -0.48 0.78
C ALA A 201 -11.15 -1.47 0.06
N SER A 202 -9.84 -1.37 0.26
CA SER A 202 -8.85 -2.31 -0.27
C SER A 202 -8.63 -3.45 0.72
N VAL A 203 -8.70 -4.67 0.22
CA VAL A 203 -8.34 -5.89 0.95
C VAL A 203 -6.83 -6.06 0.91
N LEU A 204 -6.22 -6.35 2.05
CA LEU A 204 -4.78 -6.61 2.14
C LEU A 204 -4.51 -8.11 2.02
N TYR A 205 -3.49 -8.52 1.28
CA TYR A 205 -3.23 -9.94 1.02
C TYR A 205 -1.87 -10.35 1.57
N ARG A 206 -1.81 -11.48 2.26
CA ARG A 206 -0.54 -12.05 2.72
C ARG A 206 -0.62 -13.56 2.81
N ASN A 207 0.33 -14.23 2.16
CA ASN A 207 0.39 -15.69 2.09
C ASN A 207 -0.95 -16.26 1.57
N LYS A 208 -1.68 -16.98 2.43
CA LYS A 208 -2.99 -17.59 2.13
C LYS A 208 -4.18 -16.80 2.69
N GLY A 209 -3.94 -15.62 3.25
CA GLY A 209 -4.94 -14.79 3.91
C GLY A 209 -5.23 -13.51 3.15
N ALA A 210 -6.51 -13.14 3.12
CA ALA A 210 -7.00 -11.83 2.74
C ALA A 210 -7.52 -11.14 4.01
N TYR A 211 -7.20 -9.88 4.23
CA TYR A 211 -7.43 -9.18 5.50
C TYR A 211 -8.28 -7.96 5.25
N LEU A 212 -9.47 -7.94 5.85
CA LEU A 212 -10.26 -6.72 5.98
C LEU A 212 -9.72 -5.97 7.20
N VAL A 213 -9.35 -4.71 7.01
CA VAL A 213 -8.68 -3.93 8.05
C VAL A 213 -9.40 -2.60 8.21
N GLY A 214 -9.57 -2.19 9.44
CA GLY A 214 -10.20 -0.94 9.78
C GLY A 214 -10.23 -0.70 11.27
N ARG A 215 -11.29 -0.04 11.73
CA ARG A 215 -11.51 0.29 13.13
C ARG A 215 -12.98 0.27 13.49
N ILE A 216 -13.22 0.04 14.76
CA ILE A 216 -14.49 0.25 15.44
C ILE A 216 -14.35 1.54 16.24
N SER A 217 -15.36 2.40 16.20
CA SER A 217 -15.33 3.66 16.94
C SER A 217 -16.69 3.99 17.53
N THR A 218 -16.68 4.53 18.74
CA THR A 218 -17.80 5.25 19.35
C THR A 218 -17.45 6.75 19.36
N ARG A 219 -18.20 7.57 20.13
CA ARG A 219 -17.84 8.99 20.29
C ARG A 219 -16.56 9.20 21.07
N ASP A 220 -16.26 8.30 22.00
CA ASP A 220 -15.24 8.50 23.03
C ASP A 220 -14.04 7.55 22.85
N GLU A 221 -14.26 6.36 22.26
CA GLU A 221 -13.25 5.31 22.17
C GLU A 221 -13.16 4.70 20.77
N GLN A 222 -12.01 4.09 20.46
CA GLN A 222 -11.76 3.39 19.20
C GLN A 222 -10.95 2.12 19.43
N TRP A 223 -11.21 1.11 18.60
CA TRP A 223 -10.53 -0.17 18.59
C TRP A 223 -10.15 -0.51 17.15
N PRO A 224 -9.02 -1.20 16.91
CA PRO A 224 -8.75 -1.74 15.59
C PRO A 224 -9.77 -2.82 15.24
N LEU A 225 -9.94 -3.09 13.95
CA LEU A 225 -10.74 -4.20 13.45
C LEU A 225 -9.98 -4.91 12.35
N VAL A 226 -9.71 -6.19 12.52
CA VAL A 226 -9.15 -7.04 11.47
C VAL A 226 -9.96 -8.33 11.35
N ILE A 227 -10.39 -8.64 10.13
CA ILE A 227 -11.09 -9.88 9.79
C ILE A 227 -10.24 -10.63 8.75
N PRO A 228 -9.44 -11.63 9.17
CA PRO A 228 -8.77 -12.53 8.24
C PRO A 228 -9.77 -13.49 7.56
N LEU A 229 -9.71 -13.50 6.23
CA LEU A 229 -10.42 -14.40 5.34
C LEU A 229 -9.41 -15.38 4.75
N LEU A 230 -9.64 -16.67 4.96
CA LEU A 230 -8.80 -17.75 4.46
C LEU A 230 -9.51 -18.47 3.31
N HIS A 231 -8.77 -18.87 2.31
CA HIS A 231 -9.29 -19.77 1.28
C HIS A 231 -8.89 -21.20 1.64
N ARG A 232 -9.89 -22.02 1.96
CA ARG A 232 -9.72 -23.47 2.10
C ARG A 232 -10.05 -24.13 0.77
N GLU A 233 -9.04 -24.74 0.15
CA GLU A 233 -9.21 -25.47 -1.10
C GLU A 233 -10.36 -26.48 -0.96
N GLU A 234 -11.22 -26.55 -1.99
CA GLU A 234 -12.43 -27.40 -2.04
C GLU A 234 -13.59 -27.01 -1.11
N GLU A 235 -13.38 -26.24 -0.05
CA GLU A 235 -14.42 -25.78 0.88
C GLU A 235 -14.95 -24.38 0.55
N GLY A 236 -14.05 -23.44 0.20
CA GLY A 236 -14.37 -22.04 -0.08
C GLY A 236 -13.70 -21.07 0.89
N ILE A 237 -14.24 -19.84 0.96
CA ILE A 237 -13.72 -18.80 1.85
C ILE A 237 -14.24 -18.99 3.27
N VAL A 238 -13.37 -18.82 4.26
CA VAL A 238 -13.71 -18.88 5.68
C VAL A 238 -13.30 -17.58 6.33
N ALA A 239 -14.22 -16.95 7.05
CA ALA A 239 -13.86 -15.88 7.99
C ALA A 239 -13.33 -16.52 9.28
N ASP A 240 -12.02 -16.42 9.48
CA ASP A 240 -11.31 -17.22 10.47
C ASP A 240 -11.44 -16.64 11.88
N ALA A 241 -11.36 -15.31 12.00
CA ALA A 241 -11.44 -14.61 13.26
C ALA A 241 -11.92 -13.16 13.09
N LEU A 242 -12.27 -12.54 14.21
CA LEU A 242 -12.45 -11.11 14.36
C LEU A 242 -11.51 -10.62 15.47
N ILE A 243 -10.62 -9.68 15.13
CA ILE A 243 -9.54 -9.24 16.02
C ILE A 243 -9.72 -7.75 16.29
N THR A 244 -9.84 -7.39 17.58
CA THR A 244 -10.00 -6.01 18.04
C THR A 244 -8.98 -5.58 19.09
N ASP A 245 -8.11 -6.50 19.53
CA ASP A 245 -7.02 -6.20 20.44
C ASP A 245 -5.84 -5.54 19.70
N GLU A 246 -5.31 -4.45 20.28
CA GLU A 246 -4.22 -3.67 19.67
C GLU A 246 -2.90 -4.45 19.59
N ALA A 247 -2.61 -5.30 20.58
CA ALA A 247 -1.38 -6.11 20.58
C ALA A 247 -1.44 -7.19 19.50
N ASP A 248 -2.59 -7.85 19.32
CA ASP A 248 -2.78 -8.84 18.26
C ASP A 248 -2.69 -8.20 16.87
N VAL A 249 -3.31 -7.04 16.68
CA VAL A 249 -3.22 -6.29 15.43
C VAL A 249 -1.79 -5.82 15.16
N SER A 250 -1.07 -5.36 16.18
CA SER A 250 0.35 -5.00 16.07
C SER A 250 1.21 -6.19 15.60
N ILE A 251 0.93 -7.41 16.07
CA ILE A 251 1.61 -8.63 15.58
C ILE A 251 1.32 -8.88 14.09
N ILE A 252 0.07 -8.66 13.64
CA ILE A 252 -0.32 -8.80 12.23
C ILE A 252 0.47 -7.83 11.35
N PHE A 253 0.71 -6.60 11.79
CA PHE A 253 1.44 -5.57 11.06
C PHE A 253 2.94 -5.48 11.42
N SER A 254 3.45 -6.45 12.17
CA SER A 254 4.83 -6.43 12.63
C SER A 254 5.85 -6.57 11.49
N PHE A 255 7.01 -5.94 11.68
CA PHE A 255 8.14 -5.99 10.75
C PHE A 255 8.77 -7.38 10.59
N THR A 256 8.41 -8.35 11.45
CA THR A 256 8.90 -9.74 11.37
C THR A 256 8.07 -10.60 10.40
N ARG A 257 6.99 -10.05 9.83
CA ARG A 257 6.14 -10.70 8.85
C ARG A 257 6.40 -10.16 7.45
N SER A 258 6.01 -10.91 6.43
CA SER A 258 5.97 -10.41 5.07
C SER A 258 5.02 -9.21 4.96
N TYR A 259 5.38 -8.27 4.09
CA TYR A 259 4.54 -7.14 3.73
C TYR A 259 3.20 -7.61 3.14
N PHE A 260 2.15 -6.85 3.40
CA PHE A 260 0.87 -6.95 2.68
C PHE A 260 0.99 -6.49 1.23
#